data_AF-A0A7S1W3G2-F1
#
_entry.id   AF-A0A7S1W3G2-F1
#
_cell.length_a   1.000
_cell.length_b   1.000
_cell.length_c   1.000
_cell.angle_alpha   90.00
_cell.angle_beta   90.00
_cell.angle_gamma   90.00
#
_symmetry.space_group_name_H-M   'P 1'
#
loop_
_entity.id
_entity.type
_entity.pdbx_description
1 polymer ?
#
loop_
_entity_poly.entity_id
_entity_poly.type
_entity_poly.pdbx_seq_one_letter_code
_entity_poly.pdbx_strand_id
1 'polypeptide(L)'
;DEPVVRAPLAVLDPASLDKDDFVAYEMHYPERIGENYALRFRDQHEWFFYPRMEKNECLVFKTYESRTDVPRYCFHTAFEDPATPPDAPPRASIECRGVAVMP
;
A
#
# COMPACT_ATOMS: atom_id res chain seq x y z
N ASP A 1 -15.28 -18.13 8.44
CA ASP A 1 -14.28 -17.24 7.86
C ASP A 1 -14.98 -16.23 6.98
N GLU A 2 -14.95 -14.96 7.39
CA GLU A 2 -15.62 -13.86 6.72
C GLU A 2 -14.61 -13.03 5.92
N PRO A 3 -15.01 -12.49 4.75
CA PRO A 3 -14.14 -11.64 3.95
C PRO A 3 -13.85 -10.30 4.64
N VAL A 4 -12.77 -9.64 4.21
CA VAL A 4 -12.41 -8.31 4.71
C VAL A 4 -13.42 -7.26 4.21
N VAL A 5 -14.27 -6.79 5.12
CA VAL A 5 -15.30 -5.76 4.82
C VAL A 5 -15.02 -4.40 5.44
N ARG A 6 -14.08 -4.31 6.39
CA ARG A 6 -13.62 -3.08 7.02
C ARG A 6 -12.20 -2.78 6.58
N ALA A 7 -11.90 -1.51 6.33
CA ALA A 7 -10.55 -1.04 5.99
C ALA A 7 -9.89 -1.81 4.83
N PRO A 8 -10.54 -1.89 3.64
CA PRO A 8 -9.99 -2.60 2.49
C PRO A 8 -8.66 -2.00 2.05
N LEU A 9 -7.82 -2.82 1.41
CA LEU A 9 -6.52 -2.37 0.91
C LEU A 9 -6.71 -1.68 -0.44
N ALA A 10 -6.23 -0.44 -0.52
CA ALA A 10 -6.08 0.31 -1.75
C ALA A 10 -4.60 0.31 -2.20
N VAL A 11 -4.39 0.25 -3.50
CA VAL A 11 -3.11 0.37 -4.19
C VAL A 11 -3.23 1.47 -5.24
N LEU A 12 -2.20 2.29 -5.36
CA LEU A 12 -2.17 3.38 -6.33
C LEU A 12 -1.50 2.94 -7.62
N ASP A 13 -2.06 3.32 -8.76
CA ASP A 13 -1.43 3.10 -10.06
C ASP A 13 -0.17 3.97 -10.19
N PRO A 14 1.02 3.37 -10.32
CA PRO A 14 2.25 4.14 -10.45
C PRO A 14 2.31 5.06 -11.68
N ALA A 15 1.48 4.86 -12.70
CA ALA A 15 1.38 5.77 -13.84
C ALA A 15 0.77 7.13 -13.44
N SER A 16 0.03 7.18 -12.32
CA SER A 16 -0.55 8.40 -11.76
C SER A 16 0.38 9.12 -10.76
N LEU A 17 1.58 8.60 -10.51
CA LEU A 17 2.55 9.20 -9.58
C LEU A 17 3.40 10.26 -10.25
N ASP A 18 3.68 11.31 -9.48
CA ASP A 18 4.69 12.30 -9.78
C ASP A 18 5.66 12.39 -8.60
N LYS A 19 6.94 12.62 -8.89
CA LYS A 19 7.98 12.68 -7.87
C LYS A 19 7.77 13.81 -6.87
N ASP A 20 7.09 14.88 -7.27
CA ASP A 20 6.79 16.01 -6.39
C ASP A 20 5.72 15.67 -5.33
N ASP A 21 5.03 14.53 -5.46
CA ASP A 21 4.10 14.03 -4.44
C ASP A 21 4.79 13.36 -3.26
N PHE A 22 6.06 12.98 -3.41
CA PHE A 22 6.77 12.20 -2.41
C PHE A 22 7.21 13.10 -1.26
N VAL A 23 6.91 12.68 -0.04
CA VAL A 23 7.36 13.33 1.19
C VAL A 23 8.27 12.36 1.92
N ALA A 24 9.57 12.58 1.84
CA ALA A 24 10.55 11.81 2.61
C ALA A 24 10.33 12.05 4.10
N TYR A 25 10.34 10.98 4.89
CA TYR A 25 10.35 11.07 6.33
C TYR A 25 11.26 10.00 6.92
N GLU A 26 11.83 10.32 8.07
CA GLU A 26 12.71 9.43 8.80
C GLU A 26 11.93 8.58 9.81
N MET A 27 12.32 7.32 9.91
CA MET A 27 11.86 6.38 10.92
C MET A 27 12.99 6.13 11.89
N HIS A 28 12.89 6.70 13.09
CA HIS A 28 13.91 6.60 14.13
C HIS A 28 13.70 5.30 14.94
N TYR A 29 14.61 4.34 14.76
CA TYR A 29 14.68 3.12 15.56
C TYR A 29 15.89 3.19 16.51
N PRO A 30 15.93 2.41 17.60
CA PRO A 30 17.04 2.45 18.56
C PRO A 30 18.43 2.28 17.94
N GLU A 31 18.55 1.51 16.85
CA GLU A 31 19.82 1.10 16.25
C GLU A 31 20.05 1.67 14.84
N ARG A 32 19.05 2.33 14.24
CA ARG A 32 19.14 2.87 12.87
C ARG A 32 18.11 3.95 12.61
N ILE A 33 18.43 4.83 11.67
CA ILE A 33 17.45 5.71 11.02
C ILE A 33 17.08 5.06 9.69
N GLY A 34 15.81 4.75 9.51
CA GLY A 34 15.24 4.40 8.21
C GLY A 34 14.69 5.62 7.49
N GLU A 35 14.55 5.56 6.18
CA GLU A 35 13.84 6.54 5.38
C GLU A 35 12.67 5.85 4.67
N ASN A 36 11.52 6.51 4.61
CA ASN A 36 10.38 6.08 3.83
C ASN A 36 9.68 7.29 3.20
N TYR A 37 8.75 7.05 2.28
CA TYR A 37 7.97 8.11 1.64
C TYR A 37 6.53 8.07 2.09
N ALA A 38 6.00 9.22 2.47
CA ALA A 38 4.57 9.50 2.49
C ALA A 38 4.18 10.14 1.15
N LEU A 39 2.88 10.23 0.87
CA LEU A 39 2.35 10.74 -0.38
C LEU A 39 1.46 11.97 -0.13
N ARG A 40 1.73 13.07 -0.82
CA ARG A 40 0.85 14.25 -0.85
C ARG A 40 -0.41 13.93 -1.62
N PHE A 41 -1.54 14.52 -1.24
CA PHE A 41 -2.75 14.41 -2.04
C PHE A 41 -2.57 15.10 -3.40
N ARG A 42 -3.04 14.44 -4.46
CA ARG A 42 -3.22 15.00 -5.80
C ARG A 42 -4.48 14.39 -6.43
N ASP A 43 -5.22 15.18 -7.18
CA ASP A 43 -6.46 14.76 -7.87
C ASP A 43 -6.22 13.80 -9.04
N GLN A 44 -5.00 13.79 -9.60
CA GLN A 44 -4.62 12.81 -10.63
C GLN A 44 -4.35 11.40 -10.08
N HIS A 45 -4.25 11.20 -8.76
CA HIS A 45 -3.96 9.89 -8.19
C HIS A 45 -5.08 8.88 -8.46
N GLU A 46 -4.75 7.81 -9.17
CA GLU A 46 -5.67 6.73 -9.47
C GLU A 46 -5.50 5.60 -8.45
N TRP A 47 -6.48 5.49 -7.56
CA TRP A 47 -6.53 4.46 -6.52
C TRP A 47 -7.47 3.32 -6.92
N PHE A 48 -6.98 2.10 -6.75
CA PHE A 48 -7.76 0.88 -6.91
C PHE A 48 -7.81 0.16 -5.57
N PHE A 49 -8.94 -0.44 -5.22
CA PHE A 49 -9.04 -1.21 -3.99
C PHE A 49 -9.71 -2.55 -4.22
N TYR A 50 -9.40 -3.50 -3.34
CA TYR A 50 -9.91 -4.87 -3.43
C TYR A 50 -10.83 -5.15 -2.23
N PRO A 51 -12.13 -4.89 -2.35
CA PRO A 51 -13.08 -5.12 -1.27
C PRO A 51 -13.36 -6.60 -1.10
N ARG A 52 -13.77 -7.01 0.11
CA ARG A 52 -14.21 -8.37 0.42
C ARG A 52 -13.15 -9.45 0.15
N MET A 53 -11.87 -9.13 0.34
CA MET A 53 -10.77 -10.09 0.21
C MET A 53 -11.00 -11.32 1.09
N GLU A 54 -10.93 -12.50 0.50
CA GLU A 54 -11.03 -13.79 1.19
C GLU A 54 -9.66 -14.23 1.75
N LYS A 55 -9.66 -15.15 2.72
CA LYS A 55 -8.42 -15.59 3.39
C LYS A 55 -7.44 -16.34 2.48
N ASN A 56 -7.92 -16.89 1.37
CA ASN A 56 -7.14 -17.61 0.37
C ASN A 56 -6.71 -16.71 -0.80
N GLU A 57 -6.99 -15.41 -0.73
CA GLU A 57 -6.58 -14.42 -1.72
C GLU A 57 -5.41 -13.60 -1.19
N CYS A 58 -4.55 -13.13 -2.09
CA CYS A 58 -3.50 -12.17 -1.75
C CYS A 58 -3.32 -11.16 -2.88
N LEU A 59 -2.98 -9.93 -2.49
CA LEU A 59 -2.46 -8.93 -3.41
C LEU A 59 -0.94 -8.98 -3.38
N VAL A 60 -0.33 -9.01 -4.55
CA VAL A 60 1.12 -8.99 -4.72
C VAL A 60 1.47 -7.76 -5.56
N PHE A 61 2.28 -6.87 -5.00
CA PHE A 61 2.74 -5.65 -5.67
C PHE A 61 4.16 -5.31 -5.22
N LYS A 62 4.89 -4.56 -6.05
CA LYS A 62 6.26 -4.15 -5.76
C LYS A 62 6.24 -2.87 -4.93
N THR A 63 6.83 -2.91 -3.74
CA THR A 63 7.03 -1.71 -2.90
C THR A 63 8.30 -0.95 -3.25
N TYR A 64 9.25 -1.61 -3.93
CA TYR A 64 10.50 -1.02 -4.42
C TYR A 64 11.02 -1.76 -5.67
N GLU A 65 11.73 -1.03 -6.52
CA GLU A 65 12.49 -1.53 -7.67
C GLU A 65 13.79 -0.73 -7.81
N SER A 66 14.91 -1.43 -8.04
CA SER A 66 16.22 -0.80 -8.21
C SER A 66 16.39 -0.21 -9.61
N ARG A 67 15.77 -0.82 -10.62
CA ARG A 67 15.68 -0.26 -11.97
C ARG A 67 14.94 1.07 -11.97
N THR A 68 15.42 2.01 -12.78
CA THR A 68 14.88 3.38 -12.85
C THR A 68 14.04 3.64 -14.11
N ASP A 69 14.00 2.69 -15.04
CA ASP A 69 13.28 2.74 -16.31
C ASP A 69 11.85 2.14 -16.23
N VAL A 70 11.43 1.73 -15.03
CA VAL A 70 10.12 1.11 -14.76
C VAL A 70 9.50 1.71 -13.50
N PRO A 71 8.18 1.56 -13.29
CA PRO A 71 7.53 1.87 -12.01
C PRO A 71 8.26 1.29 -10.80
N ARG A 72 8.65 2.17 -9.87
CA ARG A 72 9.49 1.82 -8.72
C ARG A 72 8.77 1.60 -7.42
N TYR A 73 7.64 2.27 -7.24
CA TYR A 73 6.91 2.30 -5.99
C TYR A 73 5.44 2.01 -6.26
N CYS A 74 4.79 1.32 -5.34
CA CYS A 74 3.34 1.16 -5.30
C CYS A 74 2.89 1.57 -3.90
N PHE A 75 2.40 2.81 -3.80
CA PHE A 75 1.79 3.29 -2.57
C PHE A 75 0.51 2.50 -2.32
N HIS A 76 0.28 2.16 -1.07
CA HIS A 76 -0.87 1.39 -0.65
C HIS A 76 -1.26 1.81 0.75
N THR A 77 -2.55 1.76 1.03
CA THR A 77 -3.08 2.09 2.36
C THR A 77 -4.39 1.36 2.58
N ALA A 78 -4.71 1.11 3.84
CA ALA A 78 -6.10 0.88 4.21
C ALA A 78 -6.83 2.24 4.28
N PHE A 79 -8.12 2.26 4.04
CA PHE A 79 -8.93 3.48 4.13
C PHE A 79 -10.30 3.22 4.77
N GLU A 80 -10.93 4.26 5.29
CA GLU A 80 -12.31 4.17 5.79
C GLU A 80 -13.26 4.14 4.59
N ASP A 81 -13.86 2.98 4.32
CA ASP A 81 -14.87 2.83 3.27
C ASP A 81 -16.25 3.22 3.83
N PRO A 82 -16.93 4.26 3.29
CA PRO A 82 -18.27 4.66 3.71
C PRO A 82 -19.33 3.56 3.57
N ALA A 83 -19.08 2.54 2.74
CA ALA A 83 -19.95 1.38 2.60
C ALA A 83 -19.77 0.33 3.71
N THR A 84 -18.82 0.50 4.63
CA THR A 84 -18.57 -0.44 5.74
C THR A 84 -19.76 -0.51 6.70
N PRO A 85 -20.36 -1.70 6.95
CA PRO A 85 -21.41 -1.84 7.95
C PRO A 85 -20.96 -1.41 9.36
N PRO A 86 -21.83 -0.77 10.17
CA PRO A 86 -21.45 -0.31 11.51
C PRO A 86 -20.93 -1.43 12.43
N ASP A 87 -21.46 -2.64 12.27
CA ASP A 87 -21.14 -3.85 13.03
C ASP A 87 -20.07 -4.73 12.36
N ALA A 88 -19.45 -4.26 11.28
CA ALA A 88 -18.40 -5.00 10.58
C ALA A 88 -17.26 -5.39 11.56
N PRO A 89 -16.76 -6.64 11.49
CA PRO A 89 -15.65 -7.06 12.35
C PRO A 89 -14.37 -6.28 12.03
N PRO A 90 -13.43 -6.16 13.00
CA PRO A 90 -12.13 -5.57 12.74
C PRO A 90 -11.35 -6.38 11.70
N ARG A 91 -10.62 -5.68 10.82
CA ARG A 91 -9.73 -6.32 9.84
C ARG A 91 -8.57 -7.02 10.56
N ALA A 92 -8.32 -8.26 10.19
CA ALA A 92 -7.09 -8.97 10.48
C ALA A 92 -6.33 -9.19 9.17
N SER A 93 -5.03 -8.88 9.15
CA SER A 93 -4.19 -9.04 7.96
C SER A 93 -2.80 -9.55 8.33
N ILE A 94 -2.20 -10.27 7.40
CA ILE A 94 -0.78 -10.65 7.44
C ILE A 94 -0.11 -10.00 6.24
N GLU A 95 1.02 -9.33 6.47
CA GLU A 95 1.87 -8.80 5.42
C GLU A 95 3.16 -9.61 5.38
N CYS A 96 3.54 -10.06 4.19
CA CYS A 96 4.80 -10.73 3.93
C CYS A 96 5.63 -9.86 2.98
N ARG A 97 6.91 -9.66 3.31
CA ARG A 97 7.86 -8.95 2.43
C ARG A 97 8.92 -9.93 1.94
N GLY A 98 9.21 -9.85 0.65
CA GLY A 98 10.30 -10.58 0.02
C GLY A 98 11.14 -9.64 -0.82
N VAL A 99 12.39 -10.03 -1.09
CA VAL A 99 13.29 -9.32 -1.99
C VAL A 99 13.75 -10.31 -3.05
N ALA A 100 13.61 -9.92 -4.32
CA ALA A 100 14.22 -10.64 -5.43
C ALA A 100 15.58 -10.01 -5.72
N VAL A 101 16.65 -10.80 -5.62
CA VAL A 101 18.00 -10.39 -6.00
C VAL A 101 18.34 -11.06 -7.31
N MET A 102 18.51 -10.25 -8.35
CA MET A 102 18.94 -10.73 -9.66
C MET A 102 20.47 -10.60 -9.77
N PRO A 103 21.15 -11.56 -10.43
CA PRO A 103 22.58 -11.50 -10.68
C PRO A 103 22.99 -10.37 -11.63
#